data_AF-A0A965GWI7-F1
#
_entry.id   AF-A0A965GWI7-F1
#
_cell.length_a   1.000
_cell.length_b   1.000
_cell.length_c   1.000
_cell.angle_alpha   90.00
_cell.angle_beta   90.00
_cell.angle_gamma   90.00
#
_symmetry.space_group_name_H-M   'P 1'
#
loop_
_entity.id
_entity.type
_entity.pdbx_description
1 polymer ?
#
loop_
_entity_poly.entity_id
_entity_poly.type
_entity_poly.pdbx_seq_one_letter_code
_entity_poly.pdbx_strand_id
1 'polypeptide(L)' 'MPTYRDEAVVLRTHKLGEADRIVTLLTRYHGQVRAVAKG' A
#
# COMPACT_ATOMS: atom_id res chain seq x y z
N MET A 1 -13.17 -10.19 -3.39
CA MET A 1 -11.77 -10.01 -3.85
C MET A 1 -10.87 -10.81 -2.93
N PRO A 2 -9.98 -11.67 -3.44
CA PRO A 2 -9.10 -12.45 -2.58
C PRO A 2 -8.10 -11.51 -1.88
N THR A 3 -8.04 -11.59 -0.57
CA THR A 3 -7.01 -10.94 0.24
C THR A 3 -5.78 -11.84 0.24
N TYR A 4 -4.62 -11.27 -0.09
CA TYR A 4 -3.35 -11.94 0.06
C TYR A 4 -2.52 -11.23 1.12
N ARG A 5 -1.62 -11.98 1.76
CA ARG A 5 -0.72 -11.46 2.78
C ARG A 5 0.67 -11.45 2.22
N ASP A 6 1.36 -10.32 2.33
CA ASP A 6 2.74 -10.19 1.90
C ASP A 6 3.51 -9.33 2.89
N GLU A 7 4.83 -9.48 2.88
CA GLU A 7 5.77 -8.59 3.54
C GLU A 7 6.15 -7.48 2.56
N ALA A 8 6.11 -6.23 3.01
CA ALA A 8 6.39 -5.10 2.15
C ALA A 8 7.02 -3.94 2.91
N VAL A 9 7.81 -3.15 2.17
CA VAL A 9 8.36 -1.88 2.64
C VAL A 9 7.63 -0.71 1.98
N VAL A 10 7.36 0.34 2.75
CA VAL A 10 6.74 1.56 2.23
C VAL A 10 7.79 2.39 1.51
N LEU A 11 7.60 2.62 0.22
CA LEU A 11 8.46 3.48 -0.58
C LEU A 11 8.01 4.94 -0.54
N ARG A 12 6.69 5.17 -0.60
CA ARG A 12 6.11 6.51 -0.67
C ARG A 12 4.70 6.53 -0.09
N THR A 13 4.34 7.64 0.53
CA THR A 13 2.98 7.93 1.00
C THR A 13 2.47 9.22 0.37
N HIS A 14 1.19 9.24 0.03
CA HIS A 14 0.46 10.41 -0.45
C HIS A 14 -0.86 10.53 0.28
N LYS A 15 -1.28 11.75 0.61
CA LYS A 15 -2.63 11.97 1.14
C LYS A 15 -3.66 11.72 0.04
N LEU A 16 -4.65 10.89 0.32
CA LEU A 16 -5.84 10.71 -0.51
C LEU A 16 -6.99 11.57 0.02
N GLY A 17 -7.10 11.66 1.34
CA GLY A 17 -8.05 12.52 2.03
C GLY A 17 -7.49 12.96 3.38
N GLU A 18 -8.36 13.38 4.28
CA GLU A 18 -7.98 13.78 5.64
C GLU A 18 -7.42 12.61 6.45
N ALA A 19 -8.11 11.46 6.39
CA ALA A 19 -7.71 10.22 7.07
C ALA A 19 -6.97 9.24 6.14
N ASP A 20 -7.37 9.19 4.87
CA ASP A 20 -6.89 8.17 3.92
C ASP A 20 -5.57 8.54 3.25
N ARG A 21 -4.76 7.52 2.98
CA ARG A 21 -3.46 7.67 2.31
C ARG A 21 -3.32 6.66 1.18
N ILE A 22 -2.78 7.09 0.05
CA ILE A 22 -2.24 6.17 -0.96
C ILE A 22 -0.81 5.82 -0.55
N VAL A 23 -0.53 4.53 -0.44
CA VAL A 23 0.80 4.00 -0.14
C VAL A 23 1.33 3.21 -1.33
N THR A 24 2.59 3.46 -1.67
CA THR A 24 3.35 2.64 -2.61
C THR A 24 4.25 1.71 -1.81
N LEU A 25 4.07 0.42 -2.04
CA LEU A 25 4.73 -0.68 -1.34
C LEU A 25 5.62 -1.43 -2.32
N LEU A 26 6.82 -1.82 -1.90
CA LEU A 26 7.58 -2.88 -2.56
C LEU A 26 7.40 -4.15 -1.75
N THR A 27 6.75 -5.13 -2.34
CA THR A 27 6.42 -6.41 -1.70
C THR A 27 7.45 -7.48 -2.10
N ARG A 28 7.58 -8.54 -1.30
CA ARG A 28 8.55 -9.61 -1.57
C ARG A 28 8.20 -10.41 -2.83
N TYR A 29 6.91 -10.69 -3.08
CA TYR A 29 6.49 -11.60 -4.14
C TYR A 29 5.69 -10.96 -5.27
N HIS A 30 5.14 -9.76 -5.06
CA HIS A 30 4.27 -9.07 -6.03
C HIS A 30 4.89 -7.80 -6.62
N GLY A 31 6.14 -7.49 -6.26
CA GLY A 31 6.84 -6.30 -6.73
C GLY A 31 6.22 -5.01 -6.20
N GLN A 32 6.19 -3.96 -7.03
CA GLN A 32 5.67 -2.67 -6.62
C GLN A 32 4.14 -2.63 -6.71
N VAL A 33 3.48 -2.37 -5.58
CA VAL A 33 2.03 -2.32 -5.45
C VAL A 33 1.60 -0.96 -4.90
N ARG A 34 0.50 -0.41 -5.40
CA ARG A 34 -0.16 0.77 -4.83
C ARG A 34 -1.44 0.36 -4.13
N ALA A 35 -1.62 0.82 -2.90
CA ALA A 35 -2.79 0.51 -2.08
C ALA A 35 -3.33 1.76 -1.39
N VAL A 36 -4.60 1.71 -1.00
CA VAL A 36 -5.23 2.73 -0.13
C VAL A 36 -5.16 2.23 1.31
N ALA A 37 -4.41 2.94 2.14
CA ALA A 37 -4.45 2.81 3.58
C ALA A 37 -5.60 3.68 4.10
N LYS A 38 -6.71 3.03 4.44
CA LYS A 38 -7.86 3.69 5.07
C LYS A 38 -7.51 4.05 6.52
N GLY A 39 -7.79 5.29 6.91
CA GLY A 39 -7.53 5.84 8.24
C GLY A 39 -8.73 5.79 9.15
#